data_AF-A0A9E1U0E7-F1
#
_entry.id   AF-A0A9E1U0E7-F1
#
_cell.length_a   1.000
_cell.length_b   1.000
_cell.length_c   1.000
_cell.angle_alpha   90.00
_cell.angle_beta   90.00
_cell.angle_gamma   90.00
#
_symmetry.space_group_name_H-M   'P 1'
#
loop_
_entity.id
_entity.type
_entity.pdbx_description
1 polymer ?
#
loop_
_entity_poly.entity_id
_entity_poly.type
_entity_poly.pdbx_seq_one_letter_code
_entity_poly.pdbx_strand_id
1 'polypeptide(L)'
;MKNKNYITKYLIIILPLLFINLNAQDQADPIKETTATEEVESTEATAEAEETESTEATAEEVAVAEEADEVEELVVKEELGFSFGVSPSIGFVSGETFTNVPVGVTVVITTPYGFKLGPLDFTISAAFGGYKGEFDGAAFDPSIMGVGGNLTLANFVFAEGHAGKVGDGTGIRGFAGVSLEYLMKKGLGLPVNILVGGEGFISKDMAGVGNSSGWGGLGVRLDYDF
;
A
#
# COMPACT_ATOMS: atom_id res chain seq x y z
N MET A 1 -0.08 32.23 -14.89
CA MET A 1 0.23 31.34 -13.75
C MET A 1 -0.70 30.13 -13.78
N LYS A 2 -0.21 28.94 -14.15
CA LYS A 2 -0.97 27.69 -14.03
C LYS A 2 -0.39 26.92 -12.85
N ASN A 3 -0.97 27.08 -11.66
CA ASN A 3 -0.69 26.19 -10.53
C ASN A 3 -1.15 24.78 -10.95
N LYS A 4 -0.23 23.95 -11.40
CA LYS A 4 -0.51 22.52 -11.58
C LYS A 4 -0.61 21.94 -10.18
N ASN A 5 -1.84 21.70 -9.72
CA ASN A 5 -2.14 21.13 -8.42
C ASN A 5 -1.54 19.72 -8.32
N TYR A 6 -0.30 19.63 -7.84
CA TYR A 6 0.40 18.38 -7.56
C TYR A 6 -0.43 17.50 -6.61
N ILE A 7 -1.14 18.12 -5.66
CA ILE A 7 -2.09 17.49 -4.76
C ILE A 7 -3.16 16.70 -5.54
N THR A 8 -3.76 17.28 -6.58
CA THR A 8 -4.76 16.59 -7.41
C THR A 8 -4.15 15.41 -8.18
N LYS A 9 -2.91 15.53 -8.65
CA LYS A 9 -2.22 14.47 -9.39
C LYS A 9 -1.89 13.27 -8.51
N TYR A 10 -1.44 13.49 -7.27
CA TYR A 10 -1.21 12.42 -6.30
C TYR A 10 -2.52 11.84 -5.76
N LEU A 11 -3.57 12.66 -5.58
CA LEU A 11 -4.90 12.19 -5.19
C LEU A 11 -5.49 11.23 -6.24
N ILE A 12 -5.27 11.51 -7.54
CA ILE A 12 -5.70 10.63 -8.65
C ILE A 12 -4.97 9.27 -8.63
N ILE A 13 -3.76 9.18 -8.06
CA ILE A 13 -3.00 7.91 -7.97
C ILE A 13 -3.32 7.17 -6.67
N ILE A 14 -3.38 7.89 -5.53
CA ILE A 14 -3.62 7.32 -4.20
C ILE A 14 -5.04 6.79 -4.07
N LEU A 15 -6.03 7.51 -4.61
CA LEU A 15 -7.44 7.17 -4.50
C LEU A 15 -7.77 5.79 -5.11
N PRO A 16 -7.37 5.45 -6.35
CA PRO A 16 -7.63 4.11 -6.90
C PRO A 16 -6.85 3.00 -6.18
N LEU A 17 -5.64 3.26 -5.65
CA LEU A 17 -4.90 2.29 -4.82
C LEU A 17 -5.62 1.96 -3.50
N LEU A 18 -6.32 2.95 -2.92
CA LEU A 18 -7.19 2.71 -1.77
C LEU A 18 -8.39 1.82 -2.13
N PHE A 19 -8.97 1.99 -3.33
CA PHE A 19 -10.14 1.25 -3.78
C PHE A 19 -9.84 -0.15 -4.35
N ILE A 20 -8.61 -0.44 -4.78
CA ILE A 20 -8.22 -1.81 -5.18
C ILE A 20 -8.32 -2.77 -3.98
N ASN A 21 -8.04 -2.30 -2.77
CA ASN A 21 -8.24 -3.08 -1.54
C ASN A 21 -9.72 -3.29 -1.19
N LEU A 22 -10.62 -2.40 -1.63
CA LEU A 22 -12.06 -2.52 -1.38
C LEU A 22 -12.80 -3.37 -2.42
N ASN A 23 -12.37 -3.38 -3.69
CA ASN A 23 -13.09 -4.05 -4.78
C ASN A 23 -12.76 -5.55 -4.95
N ALA A 24 -11.91 -6.14 -4.10
CA ALA A 24 -11.60 -7.57 -4.16
C ALA A 24 -12.72 -8.48 -3.58
N GLN A 25 -13.87 -7.92 -3.20
CA GLN A 25 -14.98 -8.63 -2.57
C GLN A 25 -16.30 -8.58 -3.36
N ASP A 26 -16.29 -8.81 -4.67
CA ASP A 26 -17.55 -9.09 -5.35
C ASP A 26 -17.42 -10.05 -6.54
N GLN A 27 -17.24 -11.33 -6.22
CA GLN A 27 -17.65 -12.45 -7.07
C GLN A 27 -18.14 -13.58 -6.16
N ALA A 28 -19.37 -13.44 -5.67
CA ALA A 28 -20.16 -14.56 -5.18
C ALA A 28 -21.42 -14.66 -6.06
N ASP A 29 -21.63 -15.85 -6.63
CA ASP A 29 -22.68 -16.16 -7.61
C ASP A 29 -24.09 -15.72 -7.18
N PRO A 30 -24.91 -15.13 -8.05
CA PRO A 30 -26.29 -14.79 -7.71
C PRO A 30 -27.17 -16.05 -7.67
N ILE A 31 -27.67 -16.35 -6.47
CA ILE A 31 -28.74 -17.31 -6.23
C ILE A 31 -29.99 -16.83 -7.00
N LYS A 32 -30.49 -17.68 -7.91
CA LYS A 32 -31.74 -17.46 -8.64
C LYS A 32 -32.94 -17.75 -7.73
N GLU A 33 -33.71 -16.72 -7.40
CA GLU A 33 -35.14 -16.88 -7.10
C GLU A 33 -35.95 -15.82 -7.86
N THR A 34 -36.99 -16.32 -8.53
CA THR A 34 -37.85 -15.67 -9.52
C THR A 34 -38.86 -14.72 -8.89
N THR A 35 -39.07 -13.54 -9.50
CA THR A 35 -40.43 -12.98 -9.71
C THR A 35 -40.47 -11.91 -10.83
N ALA A 36 -41.16 -12.29 -11.92
CA ALA A 36 -42.06 -11.53 -12.80
C ALA A 36 -41.82 -10.05 -13.18
N THR A 37 -41.47 -9.87 -14.46
CA THR A 37 -42.06 -8.98 -15.49
C THR A 37 -42.45 -7.53 -15.17
N GLU A 38 -41.78 -6.59 -15.84
CA GLU A 38 -42.45 -5.61 -16.73
C GLU A 38 -41.47 -5.17 -17.84
N GLU A 39 -41.87 -5.38 -19.10
CA GLU A 39 -41.18 -4.89 -20.30
C GLU A 39 -41.71 -3.50 -20.64
N VAL A 40 -40.83 -2.54 -20.97
CA VAL A 40 -41.11 -1.49 -21.97
C VAL A 40 -39.82 -1.11 -22.72
N GLU A 41 -39.89 -1.32 -24.04
CA GLU A 41 -39.16 -0.77 -25.20
C GLU A 41 -38.28 0.50 -25.02
N SER A 42 -37.07 0.51 -25.64
CA SER A 42 -36.73 1.19 -26.93
C SER A 42 -36.50 2.71 -26.76
N THR A 43 -35.44 3.38 -27.21
CA THR A 43 -34.77 3.43 -28.53
C THR A 43 -33.40 4.14 -28.42
N GLU A 44 -32.57 3.94 -29.45
CA GLU A 44 -31.34 4.65 -29.80
C GLU A 44 -31.48 6.18 -29.90
N ALA A 45 -30.38 6.93 -29.69
CA ALA A 45 -30.03 8.11 -30.49
C ALA A 45 -28.57 8.54 -30.25
N THR A 46 -27.71 8.22 -31.21
CA THR A 46 -26.40 8.83 -31.49
C THR A 46 -26.59 10.25 -32.03
N ALA A 47 -25.77 11.22 -31.61
CA ALA A 47 -25.57 12.48 -32.35
C ALA A 47 -24.17 13.04 -32.09
N GLU A 48 -23.34 12.99 -33.13
CA GLU A 48 -22.07 13.71 -33.33
C GLU A 48 -22.31 15.16 -33.83
N ALA A 49 -21.21 15.91 -33.92
CA ALA A 49 -20.97 17.21 -34.59
C ALA A 49 -21.15 18.46 -33.68
N GLU A 50 -20.32 19.50 -33.72
CA GLU A 50 -19.30 19.94 -34.68
C GLU A 50 -18.41 21.03 -34.03
N GLU A 51 -17.20 21.25 -34.57
CA GLU A 51 -16.29 22.35 -34.22
C GLU A 51 -16.81 23.73 -34.64
N THR A 52 -16.32 24.80 -34.00
CA THR A 52 -16.09 26.11 -34.67
C THR A 52 -14.95 26.89 -33.99
N GLU A 53 -14.33 27.73 -34.82
CA GLU A 53 -12.96 28.22 -34.84
C GLU A 53 -12.80 29.67 -34.29
N SER A 54 -11.54 30.15 -34.32
CA SER A 54 -11.07 31.56 -34.44
C SER A 54 -10.64 32.31 -33.15
N THR A 55 -9.32 32.53 -32.94
CA THR A 55 -8.46 33.72 -33.28
C THR A 55 -8.39 34.73 -32.11
N GLU A 56 -7.36 35.52 -31.84
CA GLU A 56 -5.93 35.71 -32.16
C GLU A 56 -5.49 36.85 -31.20
N ALA A 57 -4.32 36.79 -30.53
CA ALA A 57 -3.64 37.97 -29.97
C ALA A 57 -2.18 37.69 -29.58
N THR A 58 -1.34 38.64 -29.98
CA THR A 58 0.12 38.69 -30.10
C THR A 58 0.88 39.21 -28.87
N ALA A 59 2.23 39.13 -28.96
CA ALA A 59 3.29 39.75 -28.14
C ALA A 59 3.70 38.93 -26.89
N GLU A 60 4.97 38.74 -26.51
CA GLU A 60 6.25 39.38 -26.86
C GLU A 60 7.37 38.45 -26.36
N GLU A 61 8.51 38.37 -27.06
CA GLU A 61 9.71 37.70 -26.56
C GLU A 61 10.24 38.40 -25.31
N VAL A 62 10.41 37.66 -24.21
CA VAL A 62 11.34 38.02 -23.14
C VAL A 62 12.19 36.80 -22.85
N ALA A 63 13.43 36.84 -23.35
CA ALA A 63 14.50 35.97 -22.91
C ALA A 63 14.72 36.19 -21.41
N VAL A 64 14.41 35.17 -20.60
CA VAL A 64 14.80 35.10 -19.20
C VAL A 64 15.73 33.92 -19.06
N ALA A 65 16.92 34.24 -18.55
CA ALA A 65 18.09 33.42 -18.44
C ALA A 65 17.81 32.02 -17.86
N GLU A 66 18.57 31.06 -18.38
CA GLU A 66 18.84 29.78 -17.73
C GLU A 66 19.36 30.01 -16.31
N GLU A 67 18.49 29.86 -15.32
CA GLU A 67 18.92 29.29 -14.05
C GLU A 67 18.30 27.90 -13.99
N ALA A 68 19.14 26.93 -14.37
CA ALA A 68 18.94 25.54 -14.03
C ALA A 68 18.94 25.45 -12.50
N ASP A 69 17.76 25.61 -11.91
CA ASP A 69 17.51 25.15 -10.56
C ASP A 69 17.56 23.62 -10.67
N GLU A 70 18.74 23.07 -10.40
CA GLU A 70 18.93 21.65 -10.16
C GLU A 70 17.92 21.30 -9.07
N VAL A 71 16.78 20.76 -9.50
CA VAL A 71 16.00 19.83 -8.70
C VAL A 71 17.00 18.77 -8.28
N GLU A 72 17.62 18.95 -7.11
CA GLU A 72 18.45 17.96 -6.47
C GLU A 72 17.64 16.67 -6.53
N GLU A 73 18.05 15.81 -7.46
CA GLU A 73 17.54 14.47 -7.60
C GLU A 73 17.62 13.92 -6.19
N LEU A 74 16.46 13.59 -5.61
CA LEU A 74 16.32 13.06 -4.27
C LEU A 74 17.02 11.71 -4.24
N VAL A 75 18.35 11.71 -4.20
CA VAL A 75 19.17 10.55 -3.92
C VAL A 75 19.26 10.50 -2.41
N VAL A 76 18.12 10.21 -1.77
CA VAL A 76 18.15 9.56 -0.47
C VAL A 76 18.61 8.15 -0.77
N LYS A 77 19.94 8.02 -0.88
CA LYS A 77 20.63 6.75 -0.88
C LYS A 77 20.19 6.08 0.41
N GLU A 78 19.33 5.06 0.33
CA GLU A 78 19.13 4.12 1.44
C GLU A 78 20.54 3.81 1.98
N GLU A 79 20.80 4.16 3.24
CA GLU A 79 22.08 3.89 3.84
C GLU A 79 22.32 2.38 3.70
N LEU A 80 23.50 1.99 3.22
CA LEU A 80 23.91 0.62 2.93
C LEU A 80 24.10 -0.22 4.21
N GLY A 81 23.27 0.02 5.22
CA GLY A 81 23.30 -0.56 6.56
C GLY A 81 22.12 -1.50 6.80
N PHE A 82 22.03 -1.96 8.04
CA PHE A 82 20.86 -2.70 8.48
C PHE A 82 19.80 -1.70 8.94
N SER A 83 18.53 -2.06 8.81
CA SER A 83 17.45 -1.30 9.45
C SER A 83 16.55 -2.19 10.27
N PHE A 84 16.01 -1.59 11.33
CA PHE A 84 15.08 -2.23 12.25
C PHE A 84 13.75 -1.47 12.24
N GLY A 85 12.69 -2.17 11.88
CA GLY A 85 11.34 -1.65 11.82
C GLY A 85 10.43 -2.27 12.87
N VAL A 86 9.61 -1.46 13.54
CA VAL A 86 8.54 -1.94 14.43
C VAL A 86 7.22 -1.35 13.99
N SER A 87 6.26 -2.22 13.68
CA SER A 87 4.95 -1.88 13.14
C SER A 87 3.85 -2.44 14.04
N PRO A 88 3.35 -1.69 15.04
CA PRO A 88 2.04 -1.94 15.59
C PRO A 88 0.98 -1.85 14.49
N SER A 89 0.01 -2.77 14.51
CA SER A 89 -1.12 -2.73 13.60
C SER A 89 -2.44 -3.06 14.26
N ILE A 90 -3.45 -2.31 13.83
CA ILE A 90 -4.84 -2.43 14.25
C ILE A 90 -5.59 -3.00 13.06
N GLY A 91 -6.11 -4.22 13.21
CA GLY A 91 -6.90 -4.85 12.17
C GLY A 91 -8.28 -4.21 12.01
N PHE A 92 -8.77 -4.20 10.77
CA PHE A 92 -10.13 -3.76 10.42
C PHE A 92 -10.98 -4.85 9.78
N VAL A 93 -10.33 -5.82 9.13
CA VAL A 93 -10.99 -6.93 8.44
C VAL A 93 -10.31 -8.25 8.81
N SER A 94 -11.10 -9.31 8.92
CA SER A 94 -10.61 -10.66 9.17
C SER A 94 -11.42 -11.68 8.39
N GLY A 95 -10.79 -12.77 8.02
CA GLY A 95 -11.44 -13.92 7.40
C GLY A 95 -12.14 -14.81 8.42
N GLU A 96 -12.74 -15.89 7.91
CA GLU A 96 -13.64 -16.78 8.66
C GLU A 96 -13.02 -17.49 9.87
N THR A 97 -11.70 -17.60 9.95
CA THR A 97 -11.03 -18.19 11.13
C THR A 97 -11.17 -17.30 12.36
N PHE A 98 -11.44 -16.02 12.22
CA PHE A 98 -11.40 -15.10 13.35
C PHE A 98 -12.80 -14.73 13.83
N THR A 99 -13.04 -14.81 15.14
CA THR A 99 -14.25 -14.27 15.76
C THR A 99 -14.12 -12.77 16.09
N ASN A 100 -12.89 -12.27 16.18
CA ASN A 100 -12.57 -10.85 16.30
C ASN A 100 -11.37 -10.49 15.42
N VAL A 101 -11.27 -9.22 15.02
CA VAL A 101 -10.18 -8.79 14.15
C VAL A 101 -8.86 -8.72 14.94
N PRO A 102 -7.78 -9.39 14.47
CA PRO A 102 -6.52 -9.40 15.20
C PRO A 102 -5.83 -8.03 15.33
N VAL A 103 -5.14 -7.84 16.46
CA VAL A 103 -4.31 -6.66 16.75
C VAL A 103 -2.95 -7.11 17.27
N GLY A 104 -1.88 -6.46 16.84
CA GLY A 104 -0.54 -6.93 17.19
C GLY A 104 0.59 -6.03 16.75
N VAL A 105 1.78 -6.64 16.64
CA VAL A 105 3.00 -5.96 16.23
C VAL A 105 3.82 -6.87 15.32
N THR A 106 4.39 -6.26 14.28
CA THR A 106 5.42 -6.87 13.43
C THR A 106 6.75 -6.15 13.64
N VAL A 107 7.83 -6.90 13.76
CA VAL A 107 9.21 -6.45 13.70
C VAL A 107 9.79 -6.86 12.35
N VAL A 108 10.50 -5.94 11.70
CA VAL A 108 11.13 -6.15 10.39
C VAL A 108 12.61 -5.85 10.52
N ILE A 109 13.45 -6.74 10.02
CA ILE A 109 14.90 -6.57 9.94
C ILE A 109 15.26 -6.52 8.46
N THR A 110 15.74 -5.38 8.00
CA THR A 110 16.20 -5.19 6.62
C THR A 110 17.71 -5.32 6.58
N THR A 111 18.19 -6.05 5.59
CA THR A 111 19.63 -6.22 5.34
C THR A 111 20.12 -5.20 4.32
N PRO A 112 21.42 -4.90 4.29
CA PRO A 112 22.00 -4.04 3.25
C PRO A 112 22.06 -4.70 1.86
N TYR A 113 21.60 -5.94 1.74
CA TYR A 113 21.63 -6.69 0.49
C TYR A 113 20.35 -6.46 -0.31
N GLY A 114 20.53 -6.04 -1.57
CA GLY A 114 19.44 -5.68 -2.44
C GLY A 114 19.89 -5.50 -3.89
N PHE A 115 18.96 -5.17 -4.75
CA PHE A 115 19.22 -4.84 -6.15
C PHE A 115 18.18 -3.86 -6.68
N LYS A 116 18.58 -3.06 -7.67
CA LYS A 116 17.68 -2.12 -8.34
C LYS A 116 16.95 -2.81 -9.49
N LEU A 117 15.65 -2.55 -9.62
CA LEU A 117 14.80 -2.96 -10.74
C LEU A 117 14.21 -1.70 -11.39
N GLY A 118 15.01 -1.03 -12.22
CA GLY A 118 14.62 0.27 -12.79
C GLY A 118 14.51 1.33 -11.69
N PRO A 119 13.36 2.01 -11.52
CA PRO A 119 13.16 3.03 -10.48
C PRO A 119 12.85 2.44 -9.10
N LEU A 120 12.84 1.11 -8.97
CA LEU A 120 12.50 0.41 -7.75
C LEU A 120 13.76 -0.11 -7.06
N ASP A 121 13.87 0.17 -5.77
CA ASP A 121 14.92 -0.37 -4.92
C ASP A 121 14.35 -1.56 -4.14
N PHE A 122 14.92 -2.75 -4.36
CA PHE A 122 14.55 -3.97 -3.65
C PHE A 122 15.62 -4.34 -2.62
N THR A 123 15.23 -4.52 -1.35
CA THR A 123 16.12 -4.97 -0.27
C THR A 123 15.60 -6.24 0.39
N ILE A 124 16.50 -7.13 0.79
CA ILE A 124 16.14 -8.39 1.47
C ILE A 124 15.85 -8.09 2.94
N SER A 125 14.75 -8.62 3.45
CA SER A 125 14.34 -8.46 4.85
C SER A 125 13.67 -9.70 5.44
N ALA A 126 13.65 -9.77 6.77
CA ALA A 126 12.92 -10.77 7.54
C ALA A 126 11.91 -10.10 8.46
N ALA A 127 10.75 -10.73 8.65
CA ALA A 127 9.67 -10.21 9.49
C ALA A 127 9.25 -11.24 10.54
N PHE A 128 9.00 -10.75 11.75
CA PHE A 128 8.54 -11.52 12.91
C PHE A 128 7.39 -10.79 13.57
N GLY A 129 6.29 -11.46 13.88
CA GLY A 129 5.12 -10.79 14.42
C GLY A 129 4.32 -11.66 15.39
N GLY A 130 3.59 -10.98 16.26
CA GLY A 130 2.69 -11.60 17.23
C GLY A 130 1.43 -10.78 17.37
N TYR A 131 0.30 -11.47 17.32
CA TYR A 131 -1.04 -10.88 17.26
C TYR A 131 -1.95 -11.54 18.29
N LYS A 132 -2.97 -10.80 18.72
CA LYS A 132 -4.04 -11.28 19.58
C LYS A 132 -5.32 -11.37 18.77
N GLY A 133 -5.92 -12.55 18.75
CA GLY A 133 -7.21 -12.83 18.15
C GLY A 133 -7.95 -13.91 18.91
N GLU A 134 -9.07 -14.34 18.35
CA GLU A 134 -9.93 -15.38 18.88
C GLU A 134 -10.40 -16.25 17.72
N PHE A 135 -10.52 -17.55 17.98
CA PHE A 135 -11.05 -18.56 17.07
C PHE A 135 -11.95 -19.49 17.86
N ASP A 136 -13.18 -19.69 17.37
CA ASP A 136 -14.19 -20.55 18.01
C ASP A 136 -14.42 -20.22 19.51
N GLY A 137 -14.37 -18.92 19.86
CA GLY A 137 -14.54 -18.43 21.23
C GLY A 137 -13.35 -18.69 22.17
N ALA A 138 -12.23 -19.21 21.66
CA ALA A 138 -10.99 -19.38 22.39
C ALA A 138 -9.92 -18.37 21.94
N ALA A 139 -9.05 -17.97 22.86
CA ALA A 139 -7.91 -17.10 22.53
C ALA A 139 -6.99 -17.80 21.52
N PHE A 140 -6.69 -17.09 20.43
CA PHE A 140 -5.81 -17.55 19.37
C PHE A 140 -4.83 -16.43 19.03
N ASP A 141 -3.53 -16.70 19.21
CA ASP A 141 -2.48 -15.70 19.01
C ASP A 141 -1.68 -16.02 17.74
N PRO A 142 -2.08 -15.52 16.55
CA PRO A 142 -1.34 -15.80 15.34
C PRO A 142 0.06 -15.19 15.40
N SER A 143 1.03 -15.97 14.93
CA SER A 143 2.44 -15.56 14.84
C SER A 143 2.88 -15.46 13.38
N ILE A 144 3.92 -14.68 13.15
CA ILE A 144 4.50 -14.46 11.82
C ILE A 144 5.99 -14.69 11.91
N MET A 145 6.51 -15.41 10.92
CA MET A 145 7.93 -15.52 10.67
C MET A 145 8.13 -15.70 9.17
N GLY A 146 8.70 -14.71 8.49
CA GLY A 146 8.87 -14.74 7.05
C GLY A 146 10.12 -14.04 6.57
N VAL A 147 10.51 -14.35 5.35
CA VAL A 147 11.60 -13.71 4.60
C VAL A 147 11.05 -13.18 3.30
N GLY A 148 11.59 -12.06 2.85
CA GLY A 148 11.18 -11.43 1.62
C GLY A 148 11.93 -10.14 1.41
N GLY A 149 11.22 -9.06 1.11
CA GLY A 149 11.88 -7.80 0.85
C GLY A 149 10.99 -6.58 0.86
N ASN A 150 11.67 -5.44 0.90
CA ASN A 150 11.06 -4.13 0.78
C ASN A 150 11.27 -3.59 -0.63
N LEU A 151 10.33 -2.80 -1.09
CA LEU A 151 10.31 -2.14 -2.37
C LEU A 151 9.98 -0.67 -2.16
N THR A 152 10.93 0.19 -2.46
CA THR A 152 10.75 1.65 -2.36
C THR A 152 10.63 2.24 -3.77
N LEU A 153 9.58 3.05 -4.00
CA LEU A 153 9.39 3.82 -5.23
C LEU A 153 9.44 5.32 -4.91
N ALA A 154 10.34 6.02 -5.60
CA ALA A 154 10.52 7.47 -5.49
C ALA A 154 10.71 7.96 -4.04
N ASN A 155 11.32 7.13 -3.18
CA ASN A 155 11.63 7.41 -1.77
C ASN A 155 10.43 7.81 -0.90
N PHE A 156 9.20 7.54 -1.37
CA PHE A 156 7.98 7.94 -0.69
C PHE A 156 6.96 6.82 -0.62
N VAL A 157 6.78 6.06 -1.71
CA VAL A 157 5.86 4.92 -1.72
C VAL A 157 6.65 3.68 -1.35
N PHE A 158 6.15 2.95 -0.37
CA PHE A 158 6.80 1.77 0.17
C PHE A 158 5.87 0.57 0.08
N ALA A 159 6.41 -0.56 -0.34
CA ALA A 159 5.75 -1.85 -0.29
C ALA A 159 6.71 -2.90 0.28
N GLU A 160 6.18 -3.89 0.95
CA GLU A 160 6.94 -4.94 1.61
C GLU A 160 6.16 -6.24 1.53
N GLY A 161 6.88 -7.35 1.33
CA GLY A 161 6.29 -8.68 1.30
C GLY A 161 7.20 -9.72 1.93
N HIS A 162 6.65 -10.58 2.77
CA HIS A 162 7.33 -11.67 3.44
C HIS A 162 6.55 -12.97 3.27
N ALA A 163 7.21 -13.99 2.73
CA ALA A 163 6.65 -15.34 2.66
C ALA A 163 7.23 -16.19 3.81
N GLY A 164 6.39 -17.00 4.44
CA GLY A 164 6.83 -17.85 5.54
C GLY A 164 5.67 -18.44 6.34
N LYS A 165 5.83 -18.49 7.66
CA LYS A 165 4.79 -18.90 8.59
C LYS A 165 3.89 -17.71 8.92
N VAL A 166 2.57 -17.90 8.82
CA VAL A 166 1.54 -16.96 9.25
C VAL A 166 0.43 -17.77 9.92
N GLY A 167 0.18 -17.51 11.21
CA GLY A 167 -0.63 -18.44 12.01
C GLY A 167 0.12 -19.77 12.17
N ASP A 168 -0.55 -20.89 11.94
CA ASP A 168 0.07 -22.22 11.95
C ASP A 168 0.58 -22.69 10.57
N GLY A 169 0.09 -22.08 9.50
CA GLY A 169 0.35 -22.46 8.13
C GLY A 169 1.39 -21.62 7.41
N THR A 170 1.62 -21.98 6.15
CA THR A 170 2.40 -21.17 5.21
C THR A 170 1.54 -20.03 4.66
N GLY A 171 2.13 -18.85 4.58
CA GLY A 171 1.42 -17.63 4.23
C GLY A 171 2.32 -16.50 3.78
N ILE A 172 1.69 -15.36 3.57
CA ILE A 172 2.33 -14.11 3.16
C ILE A 172 1.85 -13.00 4.09
N ARG A 173 2.80 -12.15 4.50
CA ARG A 173 2.57 -10.86 5.14
C ARG A 173 2.96 -9.78 4.16
N GLY A 174 2.16 -8.72 4.06
CA GLY A 174 2.45 -7.56 3.23
C GLY A 174 2.19 -6.26 3.95
N PHE A 175 2.95 -5.23 3.61
CA PHE A 175 2.72 -3.86 4.04
C PHE A 175 2.87 -2.92 2.86
N ALA A 176 1.99 -1.93 2.72
CA ALA A 176 2.11 -0.90 1.69
C ALA A 176 1.65 0.45 2.25
N GLY A 177 2.46 1.49 2.03
CA GLY A 177 2.21 2.79 2.66
C GLY A 177 3.08 3.91 2.12
N VAL A 178 3.07 5.00 2.87
CA VAL A 178 3.84 6.20 2.58
C VAL A 178 4.89 6.46 3.66
N SER A 179 6.08 6.84 3.22
CA SER A 179 7.21 7.24 4.07
C SER A 179 7.08 8.71 4.46
N LEU A 180 7.27 9.02 5.74
CA LEU A 180 7.34 10.38 6.29
C LEU A 180 8.79 10.86 6.44
N GLU A 181 9.74 10.21 5.78
CA GLU A 181 11.17 10.41 5.99
C GLU A 181 11.62 11.85 5.82
N TYR A 182 11.08 12.56 4.82
CA TYR A 182 11.38 13.98 4.62
C TYR A 182 11.03 14.81 5.86
N LEU A 183 9.84 14.62 6.43
CA LEU A 183 9.42 15.34 7.62
C LEU A 183 10.28 14.93 8.83
N MET A 184 10.49 13.63 9.01
CA MET A 184 11.14 13.08 10.20
C MET A 184 12.64 13.37 10.23
N LYS A 185 13.36 13.01 9.16
CA LYS A 185 14.82 13.16 9.10
C LYS A 185 15.25 14.57 8.69
N LYS A 186 14.67 15.14 7.62
CA LYS A 186 15.09 16.47 7.12
C LYS A 186 14.41 17.62 7.85
N GLY A 187 13.12 17.50 8.16
CA GLY A 187 12.36 18.54 8.83
C GLY A 187 12.65 18.63 10.33
N LEU A 188 12.66 17.49 11.02
CA LEU A 188 12.80 17.43 12.48
C LEU A 188 14.19 16.96 12.96
N GLY A 189 15.08 16.52 12.05
CA GLY A 189 16.42 16.06 12.42
C GLY A 189 16.43 14.75 13.22
N LEU A 190 15.37 13.95 13.15
CA LEU A 190 15.25 12.72 13.92
C LEU A 190 15.91 11.54 13.17
N PRO A 191 16.56 10.60 13.87
CA PRO A 191 17.23 9.46 13.25
C PRO A 191 16.26 8.30 12.93
N VAL A 192 14.98 8.60 12.77
CA VAL A 192 13.93 7.59 12.54
C VAL A 192 13.07 8.00 11.36
N ASN A 193 12.53 7.03 10.66
CA ASN A 193 11.46 7.20 9.70
C ASN A 193 10.14 6.64 10.27
N ILE A 194 9.01 7.18 9.80
CA ILE A 194 7.69 6.65 10.07
C ILE A 194 7.03 6.30 8.74
N LEU A 195 6.51 5.09 8.63
CA LEU A 195 5.66 4.66 7.52
C LEU A 195 4.23 4.46 8.02
N VAL A 196 3.27 4.96 7.25
CA VAL A 196 1.84 4.78 7.54
C VAL A 196 1.21 4.08 6.35
N GLY A 197 0.55 2.95 6.58
CA GLY A 197 0.09 2.10 5.49
C GLY A 197 -0.85 0.98 5.90
N GLY A 198 -1.32 0.24 4.92
CA GLY A 198 -2.06 -0.99 5.12
C GLY A 198 -1.11 -2.15 5.42
N GLU A 199 -1.46 -2.99 6.39
CA GLU A 199 -0.79 -4.26 6.65
C GLU A 199 -1.79 -5.41 6.43
N GLY A 200 -1.37 -6.48 5.79
CA GLY A 200 -2.22 -7.62 5.44
C GLY A 200 -1.51 -8.95 5.58
N PHE A 201 -2.30 -9.98 5.86
CA PHE A 201 -1.81 -11.32 6.18
C PHE A 201 -2.75 -12.36 5.59
N ILE A 202 -2.17 -13.36 4.92
CA ILE A 202 -2.92 -14.48 4.35
C ILE A 202 -2.16 -15.76 4.68
N SER A 203 -2.85 -16.77 5.16
CA SER A 203 -2.31 -18.10 5.44
C SER A 203 -3.17 -19.17 4.79
N LYS A 204 -2.53 -20.26 4.37
CA LYS A 204 -3.22 -21.48 3.91
C LYS A 204 -3.89 -22.25 5.04
N ASP A 205 -3.37 -22.08 6.25
CA ASP A 205 -3.88 -22.73 7.47
C ASP A 205 -3.66 -21.81 8.66
N MET A 206 -4.66 -20.97 8.97
CA MET A 206 -4.45 -19.92 9.97
C MET A 206 -4.38 -20.48 11.39
N ALA A 207 -5.35 -21.31 11.78
CA ALA A 207 -5.48 -21.84 13.14
C ALA A 207 -5.18 -23.35 13.26
N GLY A 208 -4.51 -23.95 12.25
CA GLY A 208 -4.14 -25.37 12.27
C GLY A 208 -5.31 -26.33 12.00
N VAL A 209 -6.43 -25.82 11.50
CA VAL A 209 -7.65 -26.59 11.20
C VAL A 209 -7.85 -26.83 9.70
N GLY A 210 -6.87 -26.45 8.88
CA GLY A 210 -6.83 -26.76 7.45
C GLY A 210 -7.59 -25.79 6.55
N ASN A 211 -7.94 -24.59 7.05
CA ASN A 211 -8.65 -23.58 6.27
C ASN A 211 -7.78 -22.34 6.00
N SER A 212 -7.87 -21.83 4.77
CA SER A 212 -7.20 -20.58 4.40
C SER A 212 -7.94 -19.39 5.00
N SER A 213 -7.19 -18.44 5.55
CA SER A 213 -7.75 -17.24 6.15
C SER A 213 -6.72 -16.13 6.24
N GLY A 214 -7.12 -14.96 6.72
CA GLY A 214 -6.27 -13.79 6.76
C GLY A 214 -6.88 -12.66 7.59
N TRP A 215 -6.10 -11.60 7.76
CA TRP A 215 -6.61 -10.35 8.30
C TRP A 215 -5.86 -9.17 7.67
N GLY A 216 -6.42 -7.97 7.82
CA GLY A 216 -5.82 -6.75 7.30
C GLY A 216 -6.24 -5.53 8.10
N GLY A 217 -5.41 -4.49 8.07
CA GLY A 217 -5.61 -3.30 8.88
C GLY A 217 -4.64 -2.17 8.56
N LEU A 218 -4.54 -1.23 9.49
CA LEU A 218 -3.60 -0.11 9.45
C LEU A 218 -2.37 -0.45 10.28
N GLY A 219 -1.19 -0.29 9.70
CA GLY A 219 0.09 -0.32 10.39
C GLY A 219 0.74 1.06 10.43
N VAL A 220 1.40 1.36 11.55
CA VAL A 220 2.31 2.50 11.67
C VAL A 220 3.68 1.95 12.03
N ARG A 221 4.60 1.97 11.07
CA ARG A 221 5.93 1.39 11.21
C ARG A 221 6.95 2.49 11.54
N LEU A 222 7.70 2.30 12.62
CA LEU A 222 8.85 3.13 12.94
C LEU A 222 10.12 2.40 12.50
N ASP A 223 10.91 3.05 11.67
CA ASP A 223 12.18 2.54 11.14
C ASP A 223 13.38 3.30 11.69
N TYR A 224 14.39 2.54 12.08
CA TYR A 224 15.68 3.04 12.52
C TYR A 224 16.80 2.38 11.70
N ASP A 225 17.64 3.20 11.08
CA ASP A 225 18.74 2.78 10.21
C ASP A 225 20.07 2.86 10.97
N PHE A 226 21.00 1.91 10.73
CA PHE A 226 22.33 1.87 11.38
C PHE A 226 23.41 1.16 10.56
#